data_AF-A0A941VQG4-F1
#
_entry.id   AF-A0A941VQG4-F1
#
_cell.length_a   1.000
_cell.length_b   1.000
_cell.length_c   1.000
_cell.angle_alpha   90.00
_cell.angle_beta   90.00
_cell.angle_gamma   90.00
#
_symmetry.space_group_name_H-M   'P 1'
#
loop_
_entity.id
_entity.type
_entity.pdbx_description
1 polymer ?
#
loop_
_entity_poly.entity_id
_entity_poly.type
_entity_poly.pdbx_seq_one_letter_code
_entity_poly.pdbx_strand_id
1 'polypeptide(L)'
;LFEQSDSLKPAADLVQAAPQKSGWITRTGADSALLGNPKLLQAVFSDDVLKNKRNSEAIEVSPGVLVGARVAEHKPATIQPFEQVSGALTKKLTLQQARQLAAQEGRARLEALKQGKDTPVSWSAPLLASRGDPKGIPGEVLRQAFKADVSTVPVYSGTEVPGGYALVRVTKVQELADGAKEKQNAIAQTLRQVAGQAELAAYLASLKQKTEVKIRQDVVERK
;
A
#
# COMPACT_ATOMS: atom_id res chain seq x y z
N LEU A 1 35.07 -9.09 21.75
CA LEU A 1 34.56 -9.52 20.42
C LEU A 1 35.67 -9.55 19.37
N PHE A 2 36.46 -8.47 19.23
CA PHE A 2 37.56 -8.37 18.26
C PHE A 2 38.81 -9.21 18.57
N GLU A 3 39.11 -9.47 19.85
CA GLU A 3 40.32 -10.17 20.26
C GLU A 3 40.25 -11.70 20.12
N GLN A 4 39.04 -12.26 19.98
CA GLN A 4 38.81 -13.68 19.67
C GLN A 4 37.84 -13.82 18.50
N SER A 5 38.41 -13.76 17.30
CA SER A 5 37.71 -13.80 16.02
C SER A 5 36.91 -15.07 15.76
N ASP A 6 37.24 -16.17 16.45
CA ASP A 6 36.81 -17.52 16.09
C ASP A 6 35.62 -18.04 16.92
N SER A 7 35.19 -17.32 17.95
CA SER A 7 34.07 -17.74 18.81
C SER A 7 33.31 -16.54 19.41
N LEU A 8 31.99 -16.70 19.57
CA LEU A 8 31.16 -15.78 20.36
C LEU A 8 31.12 -16.14 21.84
N LYS A 9 31.52 -17.36 22.24
CA LYS A 9 31.51 -17.81 23.65
C LYS A 9 32.25 -16.85 24.60
N PRO A 10 33.48 -16.39 24.33
CA PRO A 10 34.22 -15.56 25.28
C PRO A 10 33.54 -14.22 25.54
N ALA A 11 32.94 -13.62 24.49
CA ALA A 11 32.18 -12.38 24.62
C ALA A 11 30.85 -12.63 25.35
N ALA A 12 30.17 -13.73 25.03
CA ALA A 12 28.92 -14.15 25.63
C ALA A 12 29.09 -14.44 27.14
N ASP A 13 30.17 -15.12 27.52
CA ASP A 13 30.53 -15.43 28.91
C ASP A 13 30.86 -14.16 29.72
N LEU A 14 31.54 -13.18 29.10
CA LEU A 14 31.85 -11.87 29.69
C LEU A 14 30.61 -11.05 30.05
N VAL A 15 29.55 -11.12 29.23
CA VAL A 15 28.27 -10.45 29.49
C VAL A 15 27.21 -11.38 30.07
N GLN A 16 27.58 -12.59 30.48
CA GLN A 16 26.67 -13.62 31.02
C GLN A 16 25.42 -13.86 30.13
N ALA A 17 25.57 -13.73 28.82
CA ALA A 17 24.51 -13.91 27.84
C ALA A 17 24.72 -15.21 27.06
N ALA A 18 23.65 -15.94 26.74
CA ALA A 18 23.74 -17.13 25.89
C ALA A 18 23.73 -16.75 24.40
N PRO A 19 24.61 -17.31 23.55
CA PRO A 19 24.54 -17.11 22.10
C PRO A 19 23.20 -17.60 21.54
N GLN A 20 22.50 -16.74 20.80
CA GLN A 20 21.24 -17.09 20.14
C GLN A 20 21.44 -17.33 18.64
N LYS A 21 20.75 -18.33 18.09
CA LYS A 21 20.73 -18.62 16.65
C LYS A 21 19.47 -18.04 16.02
N SER A 22 19.63 -17.13 15.07
CA SER A 22 18.52 -16.59 14.29
C SER A 22 18.08 -17.56 13.19
N GLY A 23 16.90 -17.30 12.61
CA GLY A 23 16.53 -17.82 11.29
C GLY A 23 17.37 -17.21 10.16
N TRP A 24 16.95 -17.45 8.91
CA TRP A 24 17.58 -16.86 7.73
C TRP A 24 17.38 -15.35 7.68
N ILE A 25 18.46 -14.63 7.36
CA ILE A 25 18.44 -13.17 7.22
C ILE A 25 18.80 -12.82 5.78
N THR A 26 18.15 -11.80 5.22
CA THR A 26 18.44 -11.26 3.89
C THR A 26 19.12 -9.89 4.00
N ARG A 27 19.82 -9.45 2.95
CA ARG A 27 20.40 -8.09 2.90
C ARG A 27 19.36 -6.97 3.07
N THR A 28 18.09 -7.28 2.82
CA THR A 28 16.97 -6.34 2.85
C THR A 28 16.10 -6.47 4.10
N GLY A 29 16.37 -7.42 5.00
CA GLY A 29 15.56 -7.61 6.20
C GLY A 29 15.71 -8.97 6.88
N ALA A 30 15.20 -9.03 8.11
CA ALA A 30 15.12 -10.21 8.97
C ALA A 30 13.75 -10.29 9.65
N ASP A 31 13.37 -11.46 10.14
CA ASP A 31 12.08 -11.66 10.84
C ASP A 31 11.96 -10.87 12.16
N SER A 32 13.08 -10.47 12.76
CA SER A 32 13.11 -9.63 13.96
C SER A 32 13.52 -8.21 13.62
N ALA A 33 12.80 -7.22 14.14
CA ALA A 33 13.12 -5.80 13.99
C ALA A 33 14.53 -5.44 14.50
N LEU A 34 15.01 -6.15 15.53
CA LEU A 34 16.38 -5.98 16.05
C LEU A 34 17.43 -6.45 15.04
N LEU A 35 17.17 -7.59 14.38
CA LEU A 35 18.05 -8.17 13.35
C LEU A 35 17.94 -7.45 12.01
N GLY A 36 16.79 -6.82 11.74
CA GLY A 36 16.51 -6.00 10.57
C GLY A 36 17.13 -4.60 10.62
N ASN A 37 17.88 -4.26 11.68
CA ASN A 37 18.55 -2.97 11.78
C ASN A 37 19.56 -2.80 10.62
N PRO A 38 19.49 -1.70 9.84
CA PRO A 38 20.35 -1.51 8.66
C PRO A 38 21.85 -1.58 8.96
N LYS A 39 22.29 -1.05 10.11
CA LYS A 39 23.71 -1.08 10.51
C LYS A 39 24.16 -2.52 10.79
N LEU A 40 23.31 -3.29 11.49
CA LEU A 40 23.59 -4.69 11.78
C LEU A 40 23.63 -5.53 10.51
N LEU A 41 22.66 -5.34 9.60
CA LEU A 41 22.66 -6.02 8.30
C LEU A 41 23.93 -5.70 7.51
N GLN A 42 24.36 -4.44 7.47
CA GLN A 42 25.59 -4.05 6.78
C GLN A 42 26.82 -4.76 7.34
N ALA A 43 26.93 -4.89 8.67
CA ALA A 43 28.05 -5.58 9.29
C ALA A 43 28.01 -7.10 9.10
N VAL A 44 26.84 -7.73 9.23
CA VAL A 44 26.68 -9.18 9.01
C VAL A 44 27.02 -9.59 7.58
N PHE A 45 26.68 -8.74 6.61
CA PHE A 45 26.97 -8.97 5.19
C PHE A 45 28.28 -8.33 4.70
N SER A 46 29.12 -7.82 5.62
CA SER A 46 30.47 -7.35 5.32
C SER A 46 31.40 -8.51 4.97
N ASP A 47 32.47 -8.22 4.23
CA ASP A 47 33.42 -9.25 3.82
C ASP A 47 34.09 -9.95 5.02
N ASP A 48 34.33 -9.22 6.12
CA ASP A 48 34.93 -9.81 7.31
C ASP A 48 34.03 -10.83 8.01
N VAL A 49 32.73 -10.57 8.09
CA VAL A 49 31.80 -11.49 8.74
C VAL A 49 31.37 -12.61 7.78
N LEU A 50 31.14 -12.27 6.51
CA LEU A 50 30.58 -13.19 5.52
C LEU A 50 31.64 -14.08 4.86
N LYS A 51 32.81 -13.53 4.48
CA LYS A 51 33.92 -14.29 3.86
C LYS A 51 34.89 -14.81 4.91
N ASN A 52 35.34 -13.94 5.82
CA ASN A 52 36.35 -14.30 6.81
C ASN A 52 35.78 -15.00 8.07
N LYS A 53 34.45 -15.18 8.14
CA LYS A 53 33.71 -15.80 9.25
C LYS A 53 34.07 -15.21 10.62
N ARG A 54 34.45 -13.93 10.66
CA ARG A 54 34.76 -13.21 11.89
C ARG A 54 33.47 -12.77 12.59
N ASN A 55 33.60 -12.44 13.87
CA ASN A 55 32.52 -11.79 14.60
C ASN A 55 32.35 -10.35 14.09
N SER A 56 31.10 -9.87 14.00
CA SER A 56 30.82 -8.46 13.74
C SER A 56 31.20 -7.60 14.94
N GLU A 57 31.31 -6.30 14.69
CA GLU A 57 31.35 -5.30 15.76
C GLU A 57 30.06 -5.35 16.59
N ALA A 58 30.12 -4.83 17.82
CA ALA A 58 28.94 -4.63 18.64
C ALA A 58 28.17 -3.42 18.10
N ILE A 59 26.98 -3.67 17.53
CA ILE A 59 26.16 -2.63 16.91
C ILE A 59 24.97 -2.33 17.80
N GLU A 60 24.78 -1.06 18.09
CA GLU A 60 23.60 -0.58 18.79
C GLU A 60 22.38 -0.67 17.86
N VAL A 61 21.46 -1.56 18.17
CA VAL A 61 20.24 -1.80 17.38
C VAL A 61 19.02 -1.06 17.93
N SER A 62 19.07 -0.68 19.20
CA SER A 62 18.13 0.20 19.91
C SER A 62 18.83 0.81 21.12
N PRO A 63 18.33 1.92 21.71
CA PRO A 63 19.00 2.57 22.84
C PRO A 63 19.36 1.59 23.96
N GLY A 64 20.65 1.43 24.24
CA GLY A 64 21.17 0.54 25.28
C GLY A 64 21.20 -0.96 24.92
N VAL A 65 20.91 -1.34 23.66
CA VAL A 65 20.95 -2.74 23.19
C VAL A 65 22.02 -2.87 22.11
N LEU A 66 23.13 -3.52 22.48
CA LEU A 66 24.24 -3.84 21.59
C LEU A 66 24.15 -5.30 21.13
N VAL A 67 24.30 -5.52 19.82
CA VAL A 67 24.27 -6.86 19.21
C VAL A 67 25.54 -7.08 18.41
N GLY A 68 26.25 -8.16 18.74
CA GLY A 68 27.31 -8.72 17.91
C GLY A 68 26.82 -10.00 17.24
N ALA A 69 27.15 -10.20 15.96
CA ALA A 69 26.66 -11.32 15.16
C ALA A 69 27.82 -12.06 14.49
N ARG A 70 27.61 -13.35 14.21
CA ARG A 70 28.53 -14.20 13.45
C ARG A 70 27.71 -14.99 12.43
N VAL A 71 28.22 -15.10 11.21
CA VAL A 71 27.58 -15.92 10.17
C VAL A 71 27.82 -17.40 10.48
N ALA A 72 26.75 -18.12 10.80
CA ALA A 72 26.77 -19.57 10.97
C ALA A 72 26.74 -20.30 9.61
N GLU A 73 25.88 -19.85 8.71
CA GLU A 73 25.69 -20.41 7.37
C GLU A 73 25.38 -19.27 6.38
N HIS A 74 25.96 -19.33 5.18
CA HIS A 74 25.70 -18.37 4.11
C HIS A 74 25.23 -19.10 2.86
N LYS A 75 24.02 -18.75 2.42
CA LYS A 75 23.45 -19.24 1.16
C LYS A 75 23.50 -18.11 0.13
N PRO A 76 24.26 -18.26 -0.97
CA PRO A 76 24.31 -17.24 -2.01
C PRO A 76 22.92 -17.05 -2.64
N ALA A 77 22.64 -15.83 -3.11
CA ALA A 77 21.43 -15.56 -3.86
C ALA A 77 21.44 -16.38 -5.16
N THR A 78 20.48 -17.30 -5.29
CA THR A 78 20.29 -18.09 -6.51
C THR A 78 18.94 -17.77 -7.11
N ILE A 79 18.83 -17.81 -8.43
CA ILE A 79 17.55 -17.76 -9.12
C ILE A 79 16.75 -18.97 -8.65
N GLN A 80 15.53 -18.74 -8.16
CA GLN A 80 14.65 -19.83 -7.79
C GLN A 80 14.35 -20.67 -9.05
N PRO A 81 14.51 -22.01 -9.01
CA PRO A 81 14.19 -22.87 -10.13
C PRO A 81 12.76 -22.64 -10.60
N PHE A 82 12.53 -22.73 -11.92
CA PHE A 82 11.19 -22.56 -12.51
C PHE A 82 10.15 -23.43 -11.81
N GLU A 83 10.48 -24.68 -11.48
CA GLU A 83 9.61 -25.62 -10.75
C GLU A 83 9.11 -25.08 -9.39
N GLN A 84 9.92 -24.25 -8.70
CA GLN A 84 9.54 -23.69 -7.40
C GLN A 84 8.60 -22.48 -7.53
N VAL A 85 8.70 -21.74 -8.65
CA VAL A 85 7.91 -20.52 -8.88
C VAL A 85 6.76 -20.70 -9.88
N SER A 86 6.75 -21.80 -10.64
CA SER A 86 5.79 -22.08 -11.70
C SER A 86 4.35 -22.05 -11.18
N GLY A 87 4.09 -22.69 -10.05
CA GLY A 87 2.76 -22.70 -9.42
C GLY A 87 2.26 -21.30 -9.04
N ALA A 88 3.14 -20.44 -8.52
CA ALA A 88 2.80 -19.07 -8.17
C ALA A 88 2.60 -18.19 -9.43
N LEU A 89 3.45 -18.38 -10.44
CA LEU A 89 3.36 -17.67 -11.72
C LEU A 89 2.09 -18.03 -12.47
N THR A 90 1.75 -19.31 -12.56
CA THR A 90 0.51 -19.78 -13.19
C THR A 90 -0.69 -19.16 -12.50
N LYS A 91 -0.78 -19.22 -11.16
CA LYS A 91 -1.88 -18.57 -10.42
C LYS A 91 -1.99 -17.07 -10.73
N LYS A 92 -0.86 -16.36 -10.77
CA LYS A 92 -0.82 -14.92 -11.06
C LYS A 92 -1.28 -14.63 -12.49
N LEU A 93 -0.78 -15.36 -13.47
CA LEU A 93 -1.13 -15.19 -14.89
C LEU A 93 -2.58 -15.56 -15.16
N THR A 94 -3.07 -16.65 -14.58
CA THR A 94 -4.49 -17.05 -14.67
C THR A 94 -5.39 -15.96 -14.09
N LEU A 95 -5.07 -15.42 -12.90
CA LEU A 95 -5.86 -14.33 -12.31
C LEU A 95 -5.83 -13.07 -13.18
N GLN A 96 -4.67 -12.75 -13.76
CA GLN A 96 -4.53 -11.59 -14.64
C GLN A 96 -5.36 -11.73 -15.92
N GLN A 97 -5.27 -12.89 -16.60
CA GLN A 97 -6.09 -13.18 -17.79
C GLN A 97 -7.57 -13.20 -17.46
N ALA A 98 -7.98 -13.84 -16.36
CA ALA A 98 -9.37 -13.87 -15.93
C ALA A 98 -9.94 -12.45 -15.69
N ARG A 99 -9.18 -11.57 -15.05
CA ARG A 99 -9.56 -10.16 -14.86
C ARG A 99 -9.70 -9.42 -16.19
N GLN A 100 -8.77 -9.62 -17.12
CA GLN A 100 -8.81 -8.96 -18.42
C GLN A 100 -10.04 -9.40 -19.23
N LEU A 101 -10.33 -10.70 -19.25
CA LEU A 101 -11.51 -11.24 -19.92
C LEU A 101 -12.80 -10.74 -19.28
N ALA A 102 -12.90 -10.75 -17.94
CA ALA A 102 -14.06 -10.24 -17.22
C ALA A 102 -14.30 -8.74 -17.49
N ALA A 103 -13.23 -7.94 -17.59
CA ALA A 103 -13.32 -6.53 -17.93
C ALA A 103 -13.80 -6.31 -19.37
N GLN A 104 -13.27 -7.08 -20.33
CA GLN A 104 -13.69 -7.02 -21.74
C GLN A 104 -15.17 -7.39 -21.88
N GLU A 105 -15.58 -8.49 -21.28
CA GLU A 105 -16.97 -8.96 -21.32
C GLU A 105 -17.91 -7.97 -20.62
N GLY A 106 -17.53 -7.47 -19.44
CA GLY A 106 -18.31 -6.49 -18.69
C GLY A 106 -18.51 -5.18 -19.46
N ARG A 107 -17.47 -4.69 -20.15
CA ARG A 107 -17.57 -3.51 -21.03
C ARG A 107 -18.47 -3.79 -22.23
N ALA A 108 -18.35 -4.95 -22.87
CA ALA A 108 -19.20 -5.33 -23.99
C ALA A 108 -20.68 -5.40 -23.59
N ARG A 109 -20.98 -5.99 -22.43
CA ARG A 109 -22.34 -6.04 -21.86
C ARG A 109 -22.85 -4.65 -21.49
N LEU A 110 -22.01 -3.79 -20.92
CA LEU A 110 -22.39 -2.40 -20.62
C LEU A 110 -22.81 -1.64 -21.88
N GLU A 111 -22.03 -1.74 -22.96
CA GLU A 111 -22.35 -1.09 -24.23
C GLU A 111 -23.62 -1.66 -24.87
N ALA A 112 -23.83 -2.97 -24.80
CA ALA A 112 -25.09 -3.59 -25.24
C ALA A 112 -26.30 -3.07 -24.45
N LEU A 113 -26.20 -2.97 -23.12
CA LEU A 113 -27.25 -2.43 -22.25
C LEU A 113 -27.55 -0.95 -22.56
N LYS A 114 -26.51 -0.13 -22.80
CA LYS A 114 -26.68 1.27 -23.21
C LYS A 114 -27.37 1.41 -24.57
N GLN A 115 -27.17 0.45 -25.47
CA GLN A 115 -27.83 0.39 -26.77
C GLN A 115 -29.26 -0.19 -26.69
N GLY A 116 -29.75 -0.54 -25.50
CA GLY A 116 -31.07 -1.14 -25.30
C GLY A 116 -31.16 -2.59 -25.79
N LYS A 117 -30.03 -3.27 -26.01
CA LYS A 117 -30.01 -4.69 -26.37
C LYS A 117 -30.29 -5.53 -25.13
N ASP A 118 -31.21 -6.48 -25.26
CA ASP A 118 -31.51 -7.41 -24.18
C ASP A 118 -30.31 -8.35 -23.99
N THR A 119 -29.57 -8.12 -22.91
CA THR A 119 -28.34 -8.84 -22.59
C THR A 119 -28.59 -9.66 -21.34
N PRO A 120 -28.30 -10.98 -21.33
CA PRO A 120 -28.54 -11.81 -20.16
C PRO A 120 -27.62 -11.40 -19.01
N VAL A 121 -28.15 -10.57 -18.11
CA VAL A 121 -27.47 -10.10 -16.90
C VAL A 121 -28.34 -10.42 -15.70
N SER A 122 -27.79 -11.19 -14.76
CA SER A 122 -28.43 -11.45 -13.46
C SER A 122 -28.21 -10.24 -12.55
N TRP A 123 -29.29 -9.52 -12.23
CA TRP A 123 -29.24 -8.37 -11.34
C TRP A 123 -29.53 -8.80 -9.90
N SER A 124 -28.79 -8.24 -8.95
CA SER A 124 -29.14 -8.36 -7.53
C SER A 124 -30.47 -7.66 -7.25
N ALA A 125 -31.05 -7.93 -6.07
CA ALA A 125 -32.20 -7.19 -5.57
C ALA A 125 -31.91 -5.67 -5.59
N PRO A 126 -32.90 -4.82 -5.94
CA PRO A 126 -32.74 -3.37 -5.88
C PRO A 126 -32.42 -2.92 -4.45
N LEU A 127 -31.38 -2.09 -4.30
CA LEU A 127 -30.97 -1.52 -3.02
C LEU A 127 -31.07 0.00 -3.07
N LEU A 128 -31.64 0.61 -2.04
CA LEU A 128 -31.60 2.05 -1.83
C LEU A 128 -30.33 2.40 -1.04
N ALA A 129 -29.26 2.75 -1.76
CA ALA A 129 -27.96 3.08 -1.18
C ALA A 129 -27.67 4.58 -1.25
N SER A 130 -26.92 5.09 -0.27
CA SER A 130 -26.42 6.46 -0.24
C SER A 130 -24.90 6.48 -0.06
N ARG A 131 -24.25 7.64 -0.26
CA ARG A 131 -22.81 7.77 0.04
C ARG A 131 -22.48 7.53 1.52
N GLY A 132 -23.43 7.78 2.43
CA GLY A 132 -23.28 7.53 3.87
C GLY A 132 -23.75 6.16 4.34
N ASP A 133 -24.56 5.47 3.54
CA ASP A 133 -25.04 4.11 3.79
C ASP A 133 -24.94 3.29 2.49
N PRO A 134 -23.77 2.69 2.22
CA PRO A 134 -23.50 2.01 0.97
C PRO A 134 -24.21 0.66 0.83
N LYS A 135 -24.90 0.15 1.87
CA LYS A 135 -25.61 -1.14 1.86
C LYS A 135 -24.76 -2.33 1.34
N GLY A 136 -23.47 -2.34 1.66
CA GLY A 136 -22.53 -3.39 1.25
C GLY A 136 -22.01 -3.27 -0.20
N ILE A 137 -22.37 -2.22 -0.94
CA ILE A 137 -21.81 -1.95 -2.26
C ILE A 137 -20.35 -1.48 -2.11
N PRO A 138 -19.39 -2.08 -2.84
CA PRO A 138 -18.00 -1.61 -2.83
C PRO A 138 -17.91 -0.14 -3.22
N GLY A 139 -17.07 0.62 -2.51
CA GLY A 139 -17.02 2.08 -2.66
C GLY A 139 -16.70 2.56 -4.08
N GLU A 140 -15.92 1.79 -4.85
CA GLU A 140 -15.64 2.07 -6.26
C GLU A 140 -16.85 1.93 -7.18
N VAL A 141 -17.66 0.88 -6.95
CA VAL A 141 -18.93 0.64 -7.66
C VAL A 141 -19.94 1.73 -7.30
N LEU A 142 -20.03 2.07 -6.01
CA LEU A 142 -20.91 3.13 -5.52
C LEU A 142 -20.54 4.48 -6.13
N ARG A 143 -19.24 4.84 -6.18
CA ARG A 143 -18.78 6.08 -6.81
C ARG A 143 -19.19 6.16 -8.28
N GLN A 144 -19.19 5.05 -9.01
CA GLN A 144 -19.58 5.02 -10.41
C GLN A 144 -21.10 5.17 -10.59
N ALA A 145 -21.90 4.54 -9.72
CA ALA A 145 -23.35 4.76 -9.68
C ALA A 145 -23.70 6.24 -9.51
N PHE A 146 -23.00 6.94 -8.60
CA PHE A 146 -23.22 8.36 -8.32
C PHE A 146 -22.62 9.34 -9.35
N LYS A 147 -21.86 8.84 -10.33
CA LYS A 147 -21.35 9.62 -11.47
C LYS A 147 -22.27 9.56 -12.68
N ALA A 148 -23.19 8.60 -12.72
CA ALA A 148 -24.08 8.40 -13.84
C ALA A 148 -25.04 9.60 -13.99
N ASP A 149 -25.30 10.00 -15.23
CA ASP A 149 -26.34 10.99 -15.54
C ASP A 149 -27.72 10.34 -15.42
N VAL A 150 -28.46 10.74 -14.39
CA VAL A 150 -29.76 10.16 -14.00
C VAL A 150 -30.97 10.90 -14.59
N SER A 151 -30.75 11.79 -15.57
CA SER A 151 -31.83 12.48 -16.29
C SER A 151 -32.80 11.52 -16.98
N THR A 152 -32.32 10.38 -17.48
CA THR A 152 -33.13 9.32 -18.09
C THR A 152 -32.84 7.96 -17.45
N VAL A 153 -33.74 7.46 -16.61
CA VAL A 153 -33.65 6.11 -16.04
C VAL A 153 -34.35 5.06 -16.91
N PRO A 154 -33.86 3.81 -16.98
CA PRO A 154 -32.70 3.27 -16.27
C PRO A 154 -31.36 3.67 -16.89
N VAL A 155 -30.37 3.94 -16.04
CA VAL A 155 -29.00 4.23 -16.47
C VAL A 155 -28.10 3.06 -16.14
N TYR A 156 -27.23 2.70 -17.08
CA TYR A 156 -26.24 1.66 -16.91
C TYR A 156 -24.84 2.25 -16.78
N SER A 157 -24.11 1.82 -15.77
CA SER A 157 -22.69 2.14 -15.57
C SER A 157 -21.92 0.87 -15.19
N GLY A 158 -20.60 0.90 -15.31
CA GLY A 158 -19.79 -0.26 -14.95
C GLY A 158 -18.37 0.11 -14.58
N THR A 159 -17.72 -0.75 -13.80
CA THR A 159 -16.36 -0.53 -13.33
C THR A 159 -15.63 -1.82 -13.02
N GLU A 160 -14.31 -1.80 -13.16
CA GLU A 160 -13.46 -2.91 -12.77
C GLU A 160 -13.31 -2.95 -11.25
N VAL A 161 -13.36 -4.15 -10.70
CA VAL A 161 -13.23 -4.43 -9.26
C VAL A 161 -12.18 -5.55 -9.07
N PRO A 162 -11.56 -5.69 -7.89
CA PRO A 162 -10.52 -6.70 -7.64
C PRO A 162 -10.89 -8.16 -7.97
N GLY A 163 -12.19 -8.46 -8.13
CA GLY A 163 -12.73 -9.76 -8.52
C GLY A 163 -13.34 -9.84 -9.94
N GLY A 164 -13.28 -8.80 -10.77
CA GLY A 164 -13.86 -8.81 -12.12
C GLY A 164 -14.41 -7.45 -12.56
N TYR A 165 -15.61 -7.44 -13.14
CA TYR A 165 -16.30 -6.24 -13.59
C TYR A 165 -17.70 -6.14 -12.98
N ALA A 166 -18.01 -5.00 -12.37
CA ALA A 166 -19.31 -4.73 -11.78
C ALA A 166 -20.16 -3.88 -12.72
N LEU A 167 -21.37 -4.35 -13.02
CA LEU A 167 -22.41 -3.58 -13.72
C LEU A 167 -23.39 -3.01 -12.70
N VAL A 168 -23.79 -1.77 -12.92
CA VAL A 168 -24.74 -1.04 -12.07
C VAL A 168 -25.88 -0.55 -12.94
N ARG A 169 -27.11 -0.84 -12.50
CA ARG A 169 -28.34 -0.32 -13.07
C ARG A 169 -29.00 0.62 -12.07
N VAL A 170 -29.04 1.90 -12.40
CA VAL A 170 -29.75 2.92 -11.61
C VAL A 170 -31.18 3.00 -12.14
N THR A 171 -32.13 2.54 -11.34
CA THR A 171 -33.56 2.51 -11.71
C THR A 171 -34.36 3.68 -11.16
N LYS A 172 -33.97 4.19 -9.98
CA LYS A 172 -34.67 5.28 -9.30
C LYS A 172 -33.69 6.09 -8.48
N VAL A 173 -33.87 7.41 -8.51
CA VAL A 173 -33.21 8.35 -7.61
C VAL A 173 -34.24 8.89 -6.63
N GLN A 174 -33.89 8.93 -5.36
CA GLN A 174 -34.73 9.50 -4.31
C GLN A 174 -33.96 10.64 -3.66
N GLU A 175 -34.56 11.82 -3.65
CA GLU A 175 -34.04 12.94 -2.88
C GLU A 175 -34.14 12.65 -1.38
N LEU A 176 -33.15 13.08 -0.61
CA LEU A 176 -33.22 12.94 0.84
C LEU A 176 -34.30 13.87 1.40
N ALA A 177 -35.04 13.39 2.41
CA ALA A 177 -36.03 14.19 3.15
C ALA A 177 -35.41 15.46 3.76
N ASP A 178 -36.24 16.48 4.03
CA ASP A 178 -35.83 17.89 4.27
C ASP A 178 -34.73 18.14 5.31
N GLY A 179 -34.46 17.22 6.25
CA GLY A 179 -33.30 17.28 7.17
C GLY A 179 -31.92 17.10 6.50
N ALA A 180 -31.86 16.80 5.21
CA ALA A 180 -30.60 16.69 4.47
C ALA A 180 -30.08 18.03 3.91
N LYS A 181 -30.93 19.05 3.78
CA LYS A 181 -30.50 20.38 3.29
C LYS A 181 -29.51 21.05 4.24
N GLU A 182 -29.72 20.94 5.55
CA GLU A 182 -28.76 21.43 6.55
C GLU A 182 -27.41 20.71 6.46
N LYS A 183 -27.42 19.38 6.31
CA LYS A 183 -26.21 18.59 6.10
C LYS A 183 -25.50 18.95 4.79
N GLN A 184 -26.25 19.18 3.71
CA GLN A 184 -25.70 19.64 2.44
C GLN A 184 -25.06 21.02 2.57
N ASN A 185 -25.70 21.96 3.26
CA ASN A 185 -25.16 23.29 3.52
C ASN A 185 -23.88 23.23 4.36
N ALA A 186 -23.85 22.39 5.39
CA ALA A 186 -22.66 22.17 6.20
C ALA A 186 -21.50 21.59 5.36
N ILE A 187 -21.77 20.56 4.53
CA ILE A 187 -20.77 20.00 3.62
C ILE A 187 -20.27 21.05 2.62
N ALA A 188 -21.17 21.86 2.05
CA ALA A 188 -20.81 22.92 1.13
C ALA A 188 -19.92 23.99 1.79
N GLN A 189 -20.20 24.36 3.04
CA GLN A 189 -19.35 25.27 3.81
C GLN A 189 -17.96 24.68 4.06
N THR A 190 -17.88 23.42 4.49
CA THR A 190 -16.60 22.72 4.69
C THR A 190 -15.80 22.64 3.39
N LEU A 191 -16.43 22.31 2.27
CA LEU A 191 -15.78 22.27 0.97
C LEU A 191 -15.23 23.64 0.54
N ARG A 192 -15.97 24.72 0.77
CA ARG A 192 -15.48 26.10 0.51
C ARG A 192 -14.27 26.45 1.36
N GLN A 193 -14.26 26.06 2.64
CA GLN A 193 -13.12 26.29 3.53
C GLN A 193 -11.88 25.53 3.06
N VAL A 194 -12.02 24.25 2.72
CA VAL A 194 -10.92 23.41 2.21
C VAL A 194 -10.38 23.96 0.89
N ALA A 195 -11.26 24.32 -0.04
CA ALA A 195 -10.87 24.91 -1.32
C ALA A 195 -10.11 26.24 -1.12
N GLY A 196 -10.62 27.13 -0.27
CA GLY A 196 -9.95 28.41 0.02
C GLY A 196 -8.57 28.23 0.68
N GLN A 197 -8.40 27.25 1.56
CA GLN A 197 -7.09 26.90 2.13
C GLN A 197 -6.12 26.38 1.07
N ALA A 198 -6.59 25.50 0.17
CA ALA A 198 -5.78 24.98 -0.92
C ALA A 198 -5.37 26.07 -1.91
N GLU A 199 -6.27 26.98 -2.26
CA GLU A 199 -5.99 28.14 -3.12
C GLU A 199 -4.97 29.08 -2.48
N LEU A 200 -5.12 29.42 -1.20
CA LEU A 200 -4.14 30.24 -0.48
C LEU A 200 -2.76 29.58 -0.45
N ALA A 201 -2.70 28.27 -0.17
CA ALA A 201 -1.45 27.52 -0.16
C ALA A 201 -0.79 27.50 -1.55
N ALA A 202 -1.57 27.27 -2.61
CA ALA A 202 -1.09 27.31 -3.99
C ALA A 202 -0.61 28.71 -4.40
N TYR A 203 -1.33 29.76 -4.00
CA TYR A 203 -0.93 31.15 -4.24
C TYR A 203 0.39 31.48 -3.56
N LEU A 204 0.53 31.15 -2.26
CA LEU A 204 1.78 31.33 -1.52
C LEU A 204 2.94 30.52 -2.11
N ALA A 205 2.70 29.28 -2.54
CA ALA A 205 3.70 28.46 -3.23
C ALA A 205 4.14 29.13 -4.55
N SER A 206 3.20 29.66 -5.34
CA SER A 206 3.51 30.36 -6.58
C SER A 206 4.30 31.64 -6.37
N LEU A 207 4.01 32.40 -5.31
CA LEU A 207 4.76 33.60 -4.93
C LEU A 207 6.19 33.24 -4.49
N LYS A 208 6.35 32.20 -3.67
CA LYS A 208 7.67 31.69 -3.27
C LYS A 208 8.50 31.19 -4.44
N GLN A 209 7.87 30.71 -5.51
CA GLN A 209 8.56 30.22 -6.70
C GLN A 209 8.96 31.36 -7.67
N LYS A 210 8.15 32.41 -7.76
CA LYS A 210 8.44 33.62 -8.56
C LYS A 210 9.40 34.58 -7.89
N THR A 211 9.51 34.52 -6.57
CA THR A 211 10.45 35.33 -5.79
C THR A 211 11.65 34.44 -5.49
N GLU A 212 12.87 34.89 -5.79
CA GLU A 212 14.11 34.13 -5.49
C GLU A 212 14.38 34.13 -3.97
N VAL A 213 13.56 33.43 -3.19
CA VAL A 213 13.66 33.38 -1.73
C VAL A 213 14.80 32.42 -1.34
N LYS A 214 16.00 32.97 -1.13
CA LYS A 214 17.09 32.26 -0.46
C LYS A 214 16.78 32.13 1.04
N ILE A 215 16.15 31.04 1.44
CA ILE A 215 15.98 30.71 2.87
C ILE A 215 17.36 30.32 3.43
N ARG A 216 17.93 31.22 4.23
CA ARG A 216 19.10 30.99 5.07
C ARG A 216 18.74 29.99 6.18
N GLN A 217 18.84 28.68 5.87
CA GLN A 217 18.54 27.58 6.81
C GLN A 217 19.37 27.63 8.09
N ASP A 218 20.51 28.35 8.09
CA ASP A 218 21.40 28.59 9.23
C ASP A 218 20.76 29.32 10.42
N VAL A 219 19.62 29.98 10.23
CA VAL A 219 18.96 30.79 11.27
C VAL A 219 17.66 30.16 11.80
N VAL A 220 17.10 29.17 11.10
CA VAL A 220 15.78 28.61 11.44
C VAL A 220 15.85 27.48 12.48
N GLU A 221 17.00 26.82 12.65
CA GLU A 221 17.19 25.72 13.60
C GLU A 221 17.80 26.13 14.96
N ARG A 222 18.00 27.43 15.24
CA ARG A 222 18.36 27.86 16.62
C ARG A 222 17.12 28.17 17.45
N LYS A 223 16.51 27.11 18.00
CA LYS A 223 15.77 27.15 19.26
C LYS A 223 15.97 25.87 20.04
#